data_AF-A0A736VHQ9-F1
#
_entry.id   AF-A0A736VHQ9-F1
#
_cell.length_a   1.000
_cell.length_b   1.000
_cell.length_c   1.000
_cell.angle_alpha   90.00
_cell.angle_beta   90.00
_cell.angle_gamma   90.00
#
_symmetry.space_group_name_H-M   'P 1'
#
loop_
_entity.id
_entity.type
_entity.pdbx_description
1 polymer ?
#
loop_
_entity_poly.entity_id
_entity_poly.type
_entity_poly.pdbx_seq_one_letter_code
_entity_poly.pdbx_strand_id
1 'polypeptide(L)'
;MIIGNALEIAIQVEYIIPLNSPSGLFNFIIDDGLIPGKGVSIDLYTVISSLKDSLDYHLNSGVQDIGDIKLEELDFSDGAPENIIWLDSGELSDYGCVFWLGFNGEEERFFYSVDYEKTIQEKRYARGTIEKLINSLPSPEKLKIKKINDMVSITDIDYSYKVQN
;
A
#
# COMPACT_ATOMS: atom_id res chain seq x y z
N MET A 1 9.52 9.56 4.21
CA MET A 1 10.12 9.15 2.92
C MET A 1 9.00 8.96 1.91
N ILE A 2 9.25 9.27 0.63
CA ILE A 2 8.33 8.97 -0.49
C ILE A 2 9.01 7.93 -1.40
N ILE A 3 8.26 6.91 -1.79
CA ILE A 3 8.69 5.82 -2.68
C ILE A 3 7.77 5.82 -3.89
N GLY A 4 8.32 5.82 -5.11
CA GLY A 4 7.56 5.94 -6.36
C GLY A 4 7.54 7.36 -6.93
N ASN A 5 6.54 7.66 -7.76
CA ASN A 5 6.37 8.96 -8.41
C ASN A 5 5.13 9.66 -7.84
N ALA A 6 5.33 10.67 -6.99
CA ALA A 6 4.24 11.36 -6.30
C ALA A 6 3.24 12.08 -7.25
N LEU A 7 3.61 12.30 -8.52
CA LEU A 7 2.72 12.89 -9.52
C LEU A 7 1.84 11.84 -10.24
N GLU A 8 2.10 10.56 -10.03
CA GLU A 8 1.34 9.44 -10.61
C GLU A 8 0.79 8.56 -9.49
N ILE A 9 1.67 7.75 -8.88
CA ILE A 9 1.39 6.89 -7.73
C ILE A 9 2.67 6.73 -6.90
N ALA A 10 2.54 6.93 -5.60
CA ALA A 10 3.63 6.75 -4.65
C ALA A 10 3.11 6.29 -3.29
N ILE A 11 4.03 5.94 -2.40
CA ILE A 11 3.75 5.68 -0.99
C ILE A 11 4.61 6.62 -0.14
N GLN A 12 3.97 7.32 0.79
CA GLN A 12 4.65 8.00 1.88
C GLN A 12 4.73 7.06 3.09
N VAL A 13 5.94 6.88 3.62
CA VAL A 13 6.20 6.17 4.87
C VAL A 13 6.98 7.08 5.80
N GLU A 14 6.47 7.31 7.01
CA GLU A 14 7.22 7.98 8.07
C GLU A 14 7.19 7.17 9.36
N TYR A 15 8.36 6.76 9.85
CA TYR A 15 8.51 6.18 11.19
C TYR A 15 8.69 7.30 12.21
N ILE A 16 7.72 7.46 13.11
CA ILE A 16 7.64 8.61 14.02
C ILE A 16 7.67 8.19 15.48
N ILE A 17 7.05 7.05 15.82
CA ILE A 17 6.81 6.64 17.21
C ILE A 17 7.33 5.21 17.41
N PRO A 18 8.40 5.01 18.21
CA PRO A 18 8.90 3.68 18.53
C PRO A 18 8.04 3.04 19.63
N LEU A 19 6.97 2.36 19.23
CA LEU A 19 6.14 1.54 20.11
C LEU A 19 6.70 0.11 20.15
N ASN A 20 5.83 -0.90 20.27
CA ASN A 20 6.22 -2.31 20.18
C ASN A 20 6.66 -2.71 18.76
N SER A 21 6.20 -1.97 17.76
CA SER A 21 6.52 -2.07 16.34
C SER A 21 6.80 -0.65 15.78
N PRO A 22 7.44 -0.52 14.60
CA PRO A 22 7.59 0.78 13.95
C PRO A 22 6.22 1.40 13.66
N SER A 23 5.90 2.55 14.27
CA SER A 23 4.62 3.22 14.08
C SER A 23 4.77 4.64 13.54
N GLY A 24 3.85 5.09 12.71
CA GLY A 24 3.87 6.46 12.19
C GLY A 24 2.85 6.73 11.10
N LEU A 25 3.30 7.31 9.98
CA LEU A 25 2.46 7.64 8.83
C LEU A 25 2.67 6.62 7.72
N PHE A 26 1.58 6.17 7.14
CA PHE A 26 1.56 5.45 5.88
C PHE A 26 0.47 6.05 5.01
N ASN A 27 0.81 6.51 3.81
CA ASN A 27 -0.16 6.99 2.85
C ASN A 27 0.16 6.48 1.45
N PHE A 28 -0.86 6.04 0.71
CA PHE A 28 -0.79 6.10 -0.75
C PHE A 28 -0.91 7.56 -1.19
N ILE A 29 -0.17 7.94 -2.23
CA ILE A 29 -0.29 9.22 -2.92
C ILE A 29 -0.95 8.95 -4.27
N ILE A 30 -2.19 9.37 -4.45
CA ILE A 30 -3.01 9.16 -5.65
C ILE A 30 -3.60 10.50 -6.07
N ASP A 31 -3.38 10.93 -7.31
CA ASP A 31 -3.84 12.24 -7.83
C ASP A 31 -3.57 13.43 -6.88
N ASP A 32 -2.34 13.56 -6.36
CA ASP A 32 -1.96 14.61 -5.39
C ASP A 32 -2.68 14.50 -4.01
N GLY A 33 -3.43 13.43 -3.78
CA GLY A 33 -4.11 13.13 -2.52
C GLY A 33 -3.33 12.14 -1.66
N LEU A 34 -3.28 12.40 -0.34
CA LEU A 34 -2.77 11.45 0.66
C LEU A 34 -3.92 10.58 1.18
N ILE A 35 -3.79 9.27 1.05
CA ILE A 35 -4.80 8.29 1.46
C ILE A 35 -4.17 7.30 2.47
N PRO A 36 -4.65 7.25 3.73
CA PRO A 36 -5.82 7.95 4.27
C PRO A 36 -5.60 9.43 4.60
N GLY A 37 -4.35 9.91 4.65
CA GLY A 37 -4.03 11.26 5.10
C GLY A 37 -4.35 11.48 6.59
N LYS A 38 -4.45 10.38 7.36
CA LYS A 38 -4.88 10.35 8.76
C LYS A 38 -4.09 9.30 9.53
N GLY A 39 -4.07 9.45 10.85
CA GLY A 39 -3.36 8.55 11.77
C GLY A 39 -1.86 8.87 11.82
N VAL A 40 -1.32 9.06 13.02
CA VAL A 40 0.12 9.35 13.25
C VAL A 40 0.86 8.21 13.95
N SER A 41 0.15 7.10 14.18
CA SER A 41 0.60 5.95 14.95
C SER A 41 0.19 4.63 14.29
N ILE A 42 0.07 4.63 12.96
CA ILE A 42 -0.23 3.42 12.17
C ILE A 42 0.93 2.44 12.36
N ASP A 43 0.63 1.18 12.67
CA ASP A 43 1.62 0.10 12.70
C ASP A 43 2.15 -0.17 11.28
N LEU A 44 3.34 0.36 11.00
CA LEU A 44 3.99 0.24 9.70
C LEU A 44 4.44 -1.21 9.45
N TYR A 45 4.69 -2.00 10.49
CA TYR A 45 5.01 -3.41 10.33
C TYR A 45 3.83 -4.16 9.74
N THR A 46 2.66 -3.98 10.34
CA THR A 46 1.42 -4.63 9.91
C THR A 46 1.08 -4.22 8.47
N VAL A 47 1.00 -2.91 8.19
CA VAL A 47 0.60 -2.43 6.86
C VAL A 47 1.56 -2.89 5.76
N ILE A 48 2.87 -2.74 5.95
CA ILE A 48 3.86 -3.10 4.92
C ILE A 48 3.88 -4.61 4.69
N SER A 49 3.85 -5.41 5.76
CA SER A 49 3.90 -6.87 5.66
C SER A 49 2.62 -7.41 5.01
N SER A 50 1.43 -6.96 5.46
CA SER A 50 0.14 -7.34 4.86
C SER A 50 0.06 -7.02 3.37
N LEU A 51 0.49 -5.83 2.93
CA LEU A 51 0.47 -5.45 1.52
C LEU A 51 1.37 -6.36 0.68
N LYS A 52 2.57 -6.69 1.17
CA LYS A 52 3.51 -7.58 0.46
C LYS A 52 3.02 -9.01 0.43
N ASP A 53 2.60 -9.54 1.57
CA ASP A 53 2.16 -10.93 1.69
C ASP A 53 0.92 -11.19 0.84
N SER A 54 -0.06 -10.26 0.85
CA SER A 54 -1.26 -10.37 0.02
C SER A 54 -0.94 -10.27 -1.48
N LEU A 55 -0.05 -9.37 -1.89
CA LEU A 55 0.40 -9.27 -3.28
C LEU A 55 1.12 -10.56 -3.73
N ASP A 56 2.12 -11.00 -2.98
CA ASP A 56 2.95 -12.16 -3.31
C ASP A 56 2.12 -13.45 -3.35
N TYR A 57 1.21 -13.65 -2.39
CA TYR A 57 0.32 -14.81 -2.37
C TYR A 57 -0.49 -14.93 -3.66
N HIS A 58 -1.11 -13.83 -4.09
CA HIS A 58 -2.00 -13.87 -5.25
C HIS A 58 -1.22 -13.95 -6.57
N LEU A 59 -0.12 -13.22 -6.72
CA LEU A 59 0.71 -13.31 -7.93
C LEU A 59 1.21 -14.74 -8.18
N ASN A 60 1.60 -15.44 -7.10
CA ASN A 60 2.01 -16.85 -7.18
C ASN A 60 0.85 -17.82 -7.49
N SER A 61 -0.40 -17.42 -7.23
CA SER A 61 -1.59 -18.22 -7.52
C SER A 61 -2.07 -18.15 -8.97
N GLY A 62 -1.52 -17.23 -9.78
CA GLY A 62 -1.84 -17.10 -11.21
C GLY A 62 -3.12 -16.31 -11.48
N VAL A 63 -3.08 -15.00 -11.20
CA VAL A 63 -4.20 -14.07 -11.46
C VAL A 63 -4.37 -13.84 -12.96
N GLN A 64 -5.62 -13.93 -13.43
CA GLN A 64 -5.96 -13.68 -14.83
C GLN A 64 -6.41 -12.23 -15.07
N ASP A 65 -6.44 -11.83 -16.34
CA ASP A 65 -6.97 -10.52 -16.70
C ASP A 65 -8.49 -10.49 -16.52
N ILE A 66 -9.00 -9.43 -15.88
CA ILE A 66 -10.43 -9.14 -15.80
C ILE A 66 -10.95 -8.42 -17.05
N GLY A 67 -10.05 -8.04 -17.96
CA GLY A 67 -10.40 -7.34 -19.19
C GLY A 67 -11.00 -5.96 -18.95
N ASP A 68 -11.91 -5.57 -19.85
CA ASP A 68 -12.59 -4.26 -19.84
C ASP A 68 -13.91 -4.26 -19.07
N ILE A 69 -14.14 -5.22 -18.16
CA ILE A 69 -15.32 -5.23 -17.28
C ILE A 69 -15.42 -3.88 -16.57
N LYS A 70 -16.57 -3.21 -16.64
CA LYS A 70 -16.72 -1.88 -16.05
C LYS A 70 -16.73 -1.95 -14.53
N LEU A 71 -16.30 -0.87 -13.87
CA LEU A 71 -16.28 -0.81 -12.41
C LEU A 71 -17.65 -1.10 -11.79
N GLU A 72 -18.73 -0.62 -12.40
CA GLU A 72 -20.10 -0.81 -11.89
C GLU A 72 -20.63 -2.24 -12.07
N GLU A 73 -19.92 -3.06 -12.85
CA GLU A 73 -20.24 -4.47 -13.09
C GLU A 73 -19.45 -5.41 -12.15
N LEU A 74 -18.46 -4.89 -11.43
CA LEU A 74 -17.68 -5.63 -10.44
C LEU A 74 -18.39 -5.59 -9.08
N ASP A 75 -18.47 -6.74 -8.43
CA ASP A 75 -19.13 -6.88 -7.13
C ASP A 75 -18.12 -7.04 -5.99
N PHE A 76 -17.94 -5.97 -5.21
CA PHE A 76 -17.04 -5.93 -4.05
C PHE A 76 -17.75 -6.23 -2.72
N SER A 77 -19.06 -6.56 -2.71
CA SER A 77 -19.81 -6.67 -1.45
C SER A 77 -19.39 -7.85 -0.58
N ASP A 78 -18.88 -8.92 -1.20
CA ASP A 78 -18.40 -10.14 -0.55
C ASP A 78 -16.87 -10.26 -0.57
N GLY A 79 -16.16 -9.12 -0.68
CA GLY A 79 -14.70 -9.04 -0.71
C GLY A 79 -14.13 -8.83 -2.12
N ALA A 80 -12.98 -9.44 -2.41
CA ALA A 80 -12.35 -9.33 -3.73
C ALA A 80 -13.16 -10.10 -4.80
N PRO A 81 -13.53 -9.46 -5.92
CA PRO A 81 -14.08 -10.17 -7.07
C PRO A 81 -13.10 -11.23 -7.62
N GLU A 82 -13.62 -12.16 -8.41
CA GLU A 82 -12.78 -13.17 -9.08
C GLU A 82 -11.70 -12.50 -9.95
N ASN A 83 -10.47 -13.02 -9.89
CA ASN A 83 -9.29 -12.47 -10.59
C ASN A 83 -8.91 -11.03 -10.19
N ILE A 84 -9.39 -10.55 -9.05
CA ILE A 84 -8.95 -9.30 -8.43
C ILE A 84 -8.26 -9.61 -7.11
N ILE A 85 -7.04 -9.10 -6.93
CA ILE A 85 -6.25 -9.25 -5.72
C ILE A 85 -6.82 -8.31 -4.66
N TRP A 86 -7.19 -8.83 -3.50
CA TRP A 86 -7.36 -7.98 -2.31
C TRP A 86 -5.99 -7.64 -1.73
N LEU A 87 -5.66 -6.35 -1.74
CA LEU A 87 -4.43 -5.84 -1.15
C LEU A 87 -4.72 -5.54 0.32
N ASP A 88 -4.34 -6.48 1.20
CA ASP A 88 -4.55 -6.32 2.63
C ASP A 88 -3.79 -5.09 3.12
N SER A 89 -4.56 -4.11 3.59
CA SER A 89 -4.06 -2.79 3.97
C SER A 89 -3.82 -2.66 5.47
N GLY A 90 -4.03 -3.74 6.23
CA GLY A 90 -3.89 -3.74 7.68
C GLY A 90 -4.70 -2.64 8.35
N GLU A 91 -4.05 -1.86 9.21
CA GLU A 91 -4.67 -0.77 9.97
C GLU A 91 -5.22 0.37 9.11
N LEU A 92 -4.92 0.44 7.81
CA LEU A 92 -5.53 1.45 6.95
C LEU A 92 -7.05 1.23 6.81
N SER A 93 -7.52 -0.01 6.97
CA SER A 93 -8.95 -0.36 6.96
C SER A 93 -9.74 0.30 8.09
N ASP A 94 -9.12 0.58 9.24
CA ASP A 94 -9.76 1.33 10.34
C ASP A 94 -10.12 2.76 9.93
N TYR A 95 -9.42 3.32 8.93
CA TYR A 95 -9.70 4.62 8.32
C TYR A 95 -10.63 4.55 7.11
N GLY A 96 -11.21 3.38 6.83
CA GLY A 96 -12.12 3.14 5.70
C GLY A 96 -11.41 2.87 4.37
N CYS A 97 -10.09 2.68 4.40
CA CYS A 97 -9.30 2.40 3.20
C CYS A 97 -9.26 0.91 2.88
N VAL A 98 -9.64 0.56 1.66
CA VAL A 98 -9.55 -0.80 1.13
C VAL A 98 -9.01 -0.71 -0.30
N PHE A 99 -8.14 -1.63 -0.69
CA PHE A 99 -7.43 -1.58 -1.97
C PHE A 99 -7.49 -2.94 -2.67
N TRP A 100 -7.55 -2.90 -4.00
CA TRP A 100 -7.54 -4.09 -4.83
C TRP A 100 -6.76 -3.87 -6.13
N LEU A 101 -6.30 -4.96 -6.73
CA LEU A 101 -5.54 -4.95 -7.96
C LEU A 101 -6.07 -5.99 -8.95
N GLY A 102 -6.58 -5.52 -10.08
CA GLY A 102 -6.91 -6.33 -11.25
C GLY A 102 -5.96 -6.06 -12.41
N PHE A 103 -6.08 -6.83 -13.49
CA PHE A 103 -5.23 -6.71 -14.67
C PHE A 103 -6.01 -6.72 -15.98
N ASN A 104 -5.45 -6.07 -17.00
CA ASN A 104 -5.98 -6.06 -18.36
C ASN A 104 -4.85 -5.83 -19.37
N GLY A 105 -4.30 -6.89 -19.95
CA GLY A 105 -3.20 -6.80 -20.92
C GLY A 105 -1.98 -6.12 -20.33
N GLU A 106 -1.59 -4.97 -20.88
CA GLU A 106 -0.44 -4.18 -20.41
C GLU A 106 -0.80 -3.18 -19.30
N GLU A 107 -2.01 -3.27 -18.73
CA GLU A 107 -2.49 -2.41 -17.65
C GLU A 107 -2.73 -3.15 -16.33
N GLU A 108 -2.46 -2.46 -15.23
CA GLU A 108 -2.98 -2.74 -13.90
C GLU A 108 -4.17 -1.83 -13.64
N ARG A 109 -5.22 -2.40 -13.04
CA ARG A 109 -6.43 -1.70 -12.60
C ARG A 109 -6.43 -1.67 -11.07
N PHE A 110 -6.07 -0.52 -10.51
CA PHE A 110 -5.99 -0.30 -9.08
C PHE A 110 -7.33 0.26 -8.57
N PHE A 111 -8.03 -0.53 -7.78
CA PHE A 111 -9.30 -0.14 -7.18
C PHE A 111 -9.09 0.23 -5.72
N TYR A 112 -9.84 1.21 -5.24
CA TYR A 112 -9.77 1.59 -3.84
C TYR A 112 -11.03 2.27 -3.33
N SER A 113 -11.24 2.13 -2.03
CA SER A 113 -12.21 2.87 -1.24
C SER A 113 -11.48 3.71 -0.20
N VAL A 114 -12.10 4.82 0.21
CA VAL A 114 -11.66 5.65 1.35
C VAL A 114 -12.80 5.94 2.33
N ASP A 115 -13.93 5.24 2.20
CA ASP A 115 -15.16 5.53 2.93
C ASP A 115 -15.89 4.28 3.42
N TYR A 116 -15.15 3.22 3.75
CA TYR A 116 -15.66 1.92 4.18
C TYR A 116 -16.50 1.24 3.08
N GLU A 117 -15.94 1.23 1.87
CA GLU A 117 -16.44 0.50 0.69
C GLU A 117 -17.79 1.00 0.20
N LYS A 118 -18.17 2.24 0.58
CA LYS A 118 -19.40 2.87 0.09
C LYS A 118 -19.22 3.38 -1.34
N THR A 119 -18.02 3.85 -1.67
CA THR A 119 -17.64 4.22 -3.02
C THR A 119 -16.32 3.56 -3.40
N ILE A 120 -16.30 2.95 -4.58
CA ILE A 120 -15.10 2.36 -5.18
C ILE A 120 -14.62 3.29 -6.29
N GLN A 121 -13.32 3.52 -6.33
CA GLN A 121 -12.63 4.33 -7.31
C GLN A 121 -11.68 3.43 -8.10
N GLU A 122 -11.40 3.78 -9.36
CA GLU A 122 -10.46 3.04 -10.21
C GLU A 122 -9.38 3.98 -10.74
N LYS A 123 -8.15 3.49 -10.74
CA LYS A 123 -7.01 4.05 -11.48
C LYS A 123 -6.39 2.97 -12.34
N ARG A 124 -5.89 3.37 -13.50
CA ARG A 124 -5.20 2.48 -14.43
C ARG A 124 -3.74 2.90 -14.56
N TYR A 125 -2.85 1.92 -14.48
CA TYR A 125 -1.41 2.11 -14.59
C TYR A 125 -0.83 1.09 -15.55
N ALA A 126 0.40 1.32 -16.02
CA ALA A 126 1.13 0.30 -16.76
C ALA A 126 1.34 -0.95 -15.89
N ARG A 127 1.28 -2.14 -16.47
CA ARG A 127 1.44 -3.40 -15.74
C ARG A 127 2.77 -3.46 -14.99
N GLY A 128 2.71 -3.96 -13.75
CA GLY A 128 3.82 -4.02 -12.81
C GLY A 128 4.10 -2.70 -12.07
N THR A 129 3.25 -1.67 -12.16
CA THR A 129 3.47 -0.38 -11.49
C THR A 129 3.21 -0.50 -9.98
N ILE A 130 2.03 -0.99 -9.60
CA ILE A 130 1.62 -1.21 -8.22
C ILE A 130 2.46 -2.32 -7.59
N GLU A 131 2.74 -3.40 -8.33
CA GLU A 131 3.63 -4.46 -7.88
C GLU A 131 5.02 -3.91 -7.51
N LYS A 132 5.67 -3.19 -8.43
CA LYS A 132 7.00 -2.60 -8.17
C LYS A 132 6.96 -1.63 -7.02
N LEU A 133 5.89 -0.84 -6.88
CA LEU A 133 5.76 0.14 -5.82
C LEU A 133 5.69 -0.53 -4.44
N ILE A 134 4.83 -1.53 -4.27
CA ILE A 134 4.70 -2.30 -3.02
C ILE A 134 6.01 -3.05 -2.72
N ASN A 135 6.60 -3.69 -3.71
CA ASN A 135 7.87 -4.41 -3.55
C ASN A 135 9.06 -3.48 -3.24
N SER A 136 8.97 -2.19 -3.59
CA SER A 136 9.97 -1.18 -3.26
C SER A 136 9.89 -0.68 -1.82
N LEU A 137 8.82 -1.00 -1.07
CA LEU A 137 8.74 -0.67 0.35
C LEU A 137 9.92 -1.33 1.10
N PRO A 138 10.60 -0.62 2.01
CA PRO A 138 11.60 -1.25 2.86
C PRO A 138 10.96 -2.32 3.74
N SER A 139 11.73 -3.33 4.13
CA SER A 139 11.31 -4.22 5.23
C SER A 139 11.11 -3.38 6.50
N PRO A 140 10.03 -3.58 7.27
CA PRO A 140 9.75 -2.78 8.46
C PRO A 140 10.90 -2.76 9.47
N GLU A 141 11.64 -3.85 9.61
CA GLU A 141 12.76 -3.97 10.55
C GLU A 141 13.95 -3.07 10.19
N LYS A 142 14.01 -2.61 8.93
CA LYS A 142 15.04 -1.68 8.47
C LYS A 142 14.67 -0.22 8.71
N LEU A 143 13.43 0.09 9.09
CA LEU A 143 13.03 1.46 9.37
C LEU A 143 13.69 1.96 10.66
N LYS A 144 14.27 3.15 10.63
CA LYS A 144 14.82 3.81 11.81
C LYS A 144 14.41 5.28 11.88
N ILE A 145 14.24 5.76 13.10
CA ILE A 145 14.11 7.19 13.39
C ILE A 145 15.53 7.75 13.53
N LYS A 146 15.92 8.63 12.61
CA LYS A 146 17.19 9.37 12.70
C LYS A 146 16.92 10.76 13.22
N LYS A 147 17.33 11.02 14.46
CA LYS A 147 17.31 12.38 15.03
C LYS A 147 18.40 13.23 14.38
N ILE A 148 18.00 14.40 13.87
CA ILE A 148 18.91 15.40 13.32
C ILE A 148 19.26 16.42 14.41
N ASN A 149 18.28 16.81 15.22
CA ASN A 149 18.42 17.62 16.43
C ASN A 149 17.23 17.35 17.37
N ASP A 150 17.06 18.18 18.42
CA ASP A 150 16.02 18.00 19.44
C ASP A 150 14.58 18.13 18.92
N MET A 151 14.36 18.86 17.82
CA MET A 151 13.03 19.10 17.24
C MET A 151 12.81 18.40 15.90
N VAL A 152 13.87 17.88 15.28
CA VAL A 152 13.82 17.34 13.92
C VAL A 152 14.31 15.90 13.90
N SER A 153 13.45 15.01 13.44
CA SER A 153 13.77 13.64 13.08
C SER A 153 13.31 13.34 11.68
N ILE A 154 13.98 12.39 11.04
CA ILE A 154 13.57 11.85 9.75
C ILE A 154 13.47 10.33 9.83
N THR A 155 12.63 9.78 8.97
CA THR A 155 12.62 8.36 8.66
C THR A 155 13.80 8.04 7.75
N ASP A 156 14.61 7.07 8.15
CA ASP A 156 15.76 6.60 7.39
C ASP A 156 15.73 5.05 7.33
N ILE A 157 16.57 4.47 6.48
CA ILE A 157 16.69 3.01 6.30
C ILE A 157 18.03 2.55 6.87
N ASP A 158 18.02 1.47 7.65
CA ASP A 158 19.23 0.77 8.07
C ASP A 158 19.64 -0.30 7.05
N TYR A 159 20.58 0.07 6.18
CA TYR A 159 21.16 -0.87 5.21
C TYR A 159 22.14 -1.87 5.82
N SER A 160 22.54 -1.69 7.09
CA SER A 160 23.42 -2.64 7.78
C SER A 160 22.66 -3.83 8.38
N TYR A 161 21.33 -3.73 8.48
CA TYR A 161 20.47 -4.78 8.99
C TYR A 161 20.51 -6.03 8.10
N LYS A 162 20.94 -7.16 8.69
CA LYS A 162 20.89 -8.49 8.07
C LYS A 162 19.80 -9.30 8.76
N VAL A 163 18.86 -9.84 7.99
CA VAL A 163 17.88 -10.80 8.49
C VAL A 163 18.66 -11.99 9.06
N GLN A 164 18.46 -12.30 10.34
CA GLN A 164 18.98 -13.54 10.92
C GLN A 164 18.06 -14.67 10.44
N ASN A 165 18.59 -15.55 9.58
CA ASN A 165 17.94 -16.80 9.17
C ASN A 165 17.95 -17.83 10.31
#